data_AF-C0NVA8-F1
#
_entry.id   AF-C0NVA8-F1
#
_cell.length_a   1.000
_cell.length_b   1.000
_cell.length_c   1.000
_cell.angle_alpha   90.00
_cell.angle_beta   90.00
_cell.angle_gamma   90.00
#
_symmetry.space_group_name_H-M   'P 1'
#
loop_
_entity.id
_entity.type
_entity.pdbx_description
1 polymer ?
#
loop_
_entity_poly.entity_id
_entity_poly.type
_entity_poly.pdbx_seq_one_letter_code
_entity_poly.pdbx_strand_id
1 'polypeptide(L)'
;MMDCKNKIEQLARNSPNIKSVTAVCAGWYFENFMSPFIAEVFGGFALETDSESYVTLSQPLVGGPGLVPFISIEEDFGDLVHGVLLDPETWGGKTIQGISHLATFPEITESFTKGMVLSVIMKSCGT
;
A
#
# COMPACT_ATOMS: atom_id res chain seq x y z
N MET A 1 9.58 6.94 11.57
CA MET A 1 8.16 6.53 11.80
C MET A 1 8.04 5.05 12.13
N MET A 2 8.69 4.14 11.39
CA MET A 2 8.60 2.70 11.64
C MET A 2 9.13 2.27 13.01
N ASP A 3 10.18 2.89 13.54
CA ASP A 3 10.69 2.56 14.89
C ASP A 3 9.65 2.76 15.99
N CYS A 4 8.82 3.80 15.88
CA CYS A 4 7.75 4.05 16.84
C CYS A 4 6.64 2.98 16.73
N LYS A 5 6.27 2.57 15.51
CA LYS A 5 5.32 1.48 15.29
C LYS A 5 5.83 0.17 15.92
N ASN A 6 7.10 -0.17 15.68
CA ASN A 6 7.73 -1.34 16.29
C ASN A 6 7.76 -1.24 17.82
N LYS A 7 8.13 -0.09 18.40
CA LYS A 7 8.12 0.11 19.86
C LYS A 7 6.74 -0.13 20.46
N ILE A 8 5.67 0.36 19.83
CA ILE A 8 4.30 0.13 20.30
C ILE A 8 3.95 -1.36 20.24
N GLU A 9 4.32 -2.05 19.15
CA GLU A 9 4.14 -3.50 19.05
C GLU A 9 4.88 -4.24 20.18
N GLN A 10 6.14 -3.89 20.45
CA GLN A 10 6.90 -4.51 21.53
C GLN A 10 6.29 -4.24 22.91
N LEU A 11 5.75 -3.05 23.16
CA LEU A 11 5.03 -2.74 24.39
C LEU A 11 3.79 -3.63 24.54
N ALA A 12 3.03 -3.83 23.45
CA ALA A 12 1.87 -4.70 23.47
C ALA A 12 2.25 -6.16 23.75
N ARG A 13 3.28 -6.68 23.05
CA ARG A 13 3.77 -8.07 23.21
C ARG A 13 4.30 -8.37 24.61
N ASN A 14 4.91 -7.39 25.27
CA ASN A 14 5.47 -7.54 26.60
C ASN A 14 4.50 -7.12 27.73
N SER A 15 3.26 -6.75 27.39
CA SER A 15 2.27 -6.34 28.39
C SER A 15 1.69 -7.55 29.12
N PRO A 16 1.73 -7.61 30.46
CA PRO A 16 1.12 -8.70 31.22
C PRO A 16 -0.42 -8.72 31.12
N ASN A 17 -1.02 -7.62 30.61
CA ASN A 17 -2.48 -7.46 30.52
C ASN A 17 -3.04 -7.79 29.14
N ILE A 18 -2.19 -8.12 28.16
CA ILE A 18 -2.61 -8.45 26.80
C ILE A 18 -2.41 -9.94 26.57
N LYS A 19 -3.51 -10.66 26.31
CA LYS A 19 -3.49 -12.13 26.18
C LYS A 19 -2.80 -12.61 24.91
N SER A 20 -2.99 -11.89 23.81
CA SER A 20 -2.47 -12.23 22.48
C SER A 20 -2.27 -10.95 21.67
N VAL A 21 -1.21 -10.93 20.85
CA VAL A 21 -0.89 -9.82 19.96
C VAL A 21 -0.59 -10.37 18.58
N THR A 22 -1.31 -9.87 17.59
CA THR A 22 -1.06 -10.15 16.17
C THR A 22 -0.82 -8.83 15.46
N ALA A 23 0.34 -8.67 14.85
CA ALA A 23 0.65 -7.49 14.07
C ALA A 23 0.17 -7.71 12.62
N VAL A 24 -0.73 -6.87 12.12
CA VAL A 24 -1.13 -6.86 10.70
C VAL A 24 -0.49 -5.66 10.04
N CYS A 25 0.59 -5.90 9.30
CA CYS A 25 1.40 -4.85 8.69
C CYS A 25 0.87 -4.53 7.29
N ALA A 26 0.09 -3.46 7.16
CA ALA A 26 -0.43 -3.03 5.86
C ALA A 26 0.72 -2.78 4.85
N GLY A 27 0.48 -3.21 3.61
CA GLY A 27 1.29 -2.84 2.45
C GLY A 27 1.14 -1.37 2.05
N TRP A 28 1.41 -1.07 0.79
CA TRP A 28 1.13 0.23 0.17
C TRP A 28 -0.36 0.39 -0.10
N TYR A 29 -0.93 1.51 0.32
CA TYR A 29 -2.37 1.71 0.26
C TYR A 29 -2.75 2.07 -1.17
N PHE A 30 -3.67 1.34 -1.79
CA PHE A 30 -4.18 1.71 -3.11
C PHE A 30 -4.82 3.10 -3.09
N GLU A 31 -5.43 3.47 -1.97
CA GLU A 31 -6.06 4.78 -1.73
C GLU A 31 -5.07 5.94 -1.87
N ASN A 32 -3.76 5.70 -1.75
CA ASN A 32 -2.76 6.75 -1.98
C ASN A 32 -2.82 7.31 -3.41
N PHE A 33 -3.18 6.51 -4.43
CA PHE A 33 -3.31 7.03 -5.80
C PHE A 33 -4.47 8.02 -5.97
N MET A 34 -5.40 8.04 -5.02
CA MET A 34 -6.53 8.98 -4.99
C MET A 34 -6.31 10.16 -4.04
N SER A 35 -5.16 10.23 -3.37
CA SER A 35 -4.82 11.33 -2.48
C SER A 35 -4.23 12.50 -3.28
N PRO A 36 -4.81 13.72 -3.21
CA PRO A 36 -4.23 14.90 -3.87
C PRO A 36 -2.78 15.17 -3.45
N PHE A 37 -2.47 14.95 -2.18
CA PHE A 37 -1.11 15.11 -1.64
C PHE A 37 -0.12 14.13 -2.28
N ILE A 38 -0.53 12.88 -2.53
CA ILE A 38 0.33 11.89 -3.17
C ILE A 38 0.43 12.14 -4.68
N ALA A 39 -0.67 12.57 -5.32
CA ALA A 39 -0.67 12.92 -6.75
C ALA A 39 0.36 14.03 -7.04
N GLU A 40 0.45 15.07 -6.21
CA GLU A 40 1.48 16.12 -6.31
C GLU A 40 2.90 15.54 -6.31
N VAL A 41 3.15 14.52 -5.48
CA VAL A 41 4.46 13.86 -5.38
C VAL A 41 4.72 12.89 -6.55
N PHE A 42 3.67 12.34 -7.16
CA PHE A 42 3.74 11.33 -8.21
C PHE A 42 3.47 11.83 -9.62
N GLY A 43 3.70 13.12 -9.88
CA GLY A 43 3.59 13.70 -11.22
C GLY A 43 2.15 13.90 -11.70
N GLY A 44 1.20 13.95 -10.77
CA GLY A 44 -0.23 14.14 -11.03
C GLY A 44 -1.05 12.84 -11.03
N PHE A 45 -0.42 11.66 -11.03
CA PHE A 45 -1.16 10.40 -11.08
C PHE A 45 -2.00 10.17 -9.81
N ALA A 46 -3.29 9.83 -9.87
CA ALA A 46 -4.12 9.61 -11.07
C ALA A 46 -5.14 10.74 -11.33
N LEU A 47 -4.89 11.93 -10.76
CA LEU A 47 -5.88 13.00 -10.61
C LEU A 47 -5.71 14.15 -11.62
N GLU A 48 -4.50 14.36 -12.10
CA GLU A 48 -4.14 15.51 -12.93
C GLU A 48 -3.61 15.08 -14.29
N THR A 49 -3.95 15.85 -15.31
CA THR A 49 -3.40 15.73 -16.65
C THR A 49 -2.45 16.89 -16.95
N ASP A 50 -1.38 16.63 -17.69
CA ASP A 50 -0.52 17.67 -18.22
C ASP A 50 -1.14 18.45 -19.39
N SER A 51 -0.40 19.39 -19.97
CA SER A 51 -0.85 20.21 -21.12
C SER A 51 -1.15 19.40 -22.38
N GLU A 52 -0.63 18.18 -22.48
CA GLU A 52 -0.88 17.25 -23.58
C GLU A 52 -1.99 16.23 -23.24
N SER A 53 -2.68 16.43 -22.10
CA SER A 53 -3.75 15.56 -21.58
C SER A 53 -3.30 14.18 -21.11
N TYR A 54 -2.01 13.98 -20.84
CA TYR A 54 -1.53 12.73 -20.26
C TYR A 54 -1.63 12.74 -18.74
N VAL A 55 -2.05 11.62 -18.17
CA VAL A 55 -1.85 11.33 -16.75
C VAL A 55 -0.46 10.71 -16.61
N THR A 56 0.39 11.27 -15.75
CA THR A 56 1.78 10.80 -15.59
C THR A 56 2.02 10.22 -14.21
N LEU A 57 2.44 8.95 -14.13
CA LEU A 57 2.98 8.36 -12.91
C LEU A 57 4.50 8.53 -12.87
N SER A 58 4.97 9.43 -12.03
CA SER A 58 6.39 9.76 -11.86
C SER A 58 6.89 9.35 -10.48
N GLN A 59 7.87 8.45 -10.42
CA GLN A 59 8.41 7.99 -9.14
C GLN A 59 9.82 7.41 -9.23
N PRO A 60 10.54 7.32 -8.10
CA PRO A 60 11.82 6.62 -8.05
C PRO A 60 11.68 5.14 -8.41
N LEU A 61 12.78 4.55 -8.91
CA LEU A 61 12.84 3.12 -9.19
C LEU A 61 12.67 2.31 -7.89
N VAL A 62 11.76 1.34 -7.94
CA VAL A 62 11.61 0.35 -6.88
C VAL A 62 12.76 -0.63 -6.95
N GLY A 63 13.40 -0.89 -5.81
CA GLY A 63 14.46 -1.90 -5.72
C GLY A 63 13.97 -3.32 -5.98
N GLY A 64 14.91 -4.24 -6.22
CA GLY A 64 14.59 -5.64 -6.45
C GLY A 64 13.80 -5.87 -7.76
N PRO A 65 12.80 -6.78 -7.78
CA PRO A 65 12.05 -7.11 -8.99
C PRO A 65 11.02 -6.04 -9.40
N GLY A 66 10.96 -4.91 -8.70
CA GLY A 66 9.98 -3.84 -8.96
C GLY A 66 8.56 -4.12 -8.47
N LEU A 67 8.35 -5.22 -7.73
CA LEU A 67 7.05 -5.58 -7.15
C LEU A 67 6.76 -4.75 -5.89
N VAL A 68 5.62 -4.07 -5.89
CA VAL A 68 5.12 -3.28 -4.78
C VAL A 68 3.97 -4.02 -4.10
N PRO A 69 4.01 -4.19 -2.77
CA PRO A 69 2.99 -4.91 -2.02
C PRO A 69 1.81 -3.99 -1.70
N PHE A 70 0.76 -4.01 -2.51
CA PHE A 70 -0.43 -3.19 -2.33
C PHE A 70 -1.52 -3.83 -1.45
N ILE A 71 -2.34 -2.98 -0.84
CA ILE A 71 -3.54 -3.34 -0.08
C ILE A 71 -4.61 -2.27 -0.28
N SER A 72 -5.88 -2.64 -0.43
CA SER A 72 -6.98 -1.69 -0.22
C SER A 72 -7.30 -1.63 1.27
N ILE A 73 -7.13 -0.46 1.87
CA ILE A 73 -7.50 -0.22 3.26
C ILE A 73 -9.02 -0.24 3.43
N GLU A 74 -9.76 0.29 2.45
CA GLU A 74 -11.22 0.36 2.49
C GLU A 74 -11.86 -1.02 2.38
N GLU A 75 -11.38 -1.87 1.47
CA GLU A 75 -12.03 -3.13 1.13
C GLU A 75 -11.35 -4.37 1.73
N ASP A 76 -10.01 -4.42 1.80
CA ASP A 76 -9.29 -5.68 2.13
C ASP A 76 -8.71 -5.71 3.55
N PHE A 77 -8.20 -4.59 4.06
CA PHE A 77 -7.44 -4.60 5.32
C PHE A 77 -8.33 -4.97 6.53
N GLY A 78 -9.58 -4.50 6.52
CA GLY A 78 -10.58 -4.85 7.53
C GLY A 78 -10.81 -6.36 7.62
N ASP A 79 -10.87 -7.05 6.48
CA ASP A 79 -11.09 -8.49 6.40
C ASP A 79 -9.93 -9.29 6.99
N LEU A 80 -8.69 -8.84 6.78
CA LEU A 80 -7.51 -9.47 7.39
C LEU A 80 -7.55 -9.35 8.92
N VAL A 81 -7.89 -8.17 9.44
CA VAL A 81 -8.05 -7.96 10.89
C VAL A 81 -9.23 -8.77 11.42
N HIS A 82 -10.35 -8.80 10.69
CA HIS A 82 -11.52 -9.58 11.06
C HIS A 82 -11.18 -11.08 11.14
N GLY A 83 -10.44 -11.62 10.18
CA GLY A 83 -9.98 -13.01 10.18
C GLY A 83 -9.10 -13.35 11.40
N VAL A 84 -8.25 -12.42 11.84
CA VAL A 84 -7.48 -12.57 13.09
C VAL A 84 -8.39 -12.63 14.31
N LEU A 85 -9.43 -11.79 14.36
CA LEU A 85 -10.36 -11.73 15.49
C LEU A 85 -11.29 -12.95 15.60
N LEU A 86 -11.54 -13.65 14.48
CA LEU A 86 -12.30 -14.90 14.48
C LEU A 86 -11.54 -16.07 15.13
N ASP A 87 -10.20 -16.07 15.06
CA ASP A 87 -9.35 -17.11 15.68
C ASP A 87 -8.05 -16.52 16.26
N PRO A 88 -8.15 -15.75 17.36
CA PRO A 88 -7.00 -15.02 17.91
C PRO A 88 -5.95 -15.95 18.55
N GLU A 89 -6.31 -17.20 18.86
CA GLU A 89 -5.37 -18.19 19.40
C GLU A 89 -4.46 -18.75 18.31
N THR A 90 -5.01 -19.02 17.12
CA THR A 90 -4.21 -19.46 15.95
C THR A 90 -3.28 -18.36 15.47
N TRP A 91 -3.76 -17.13 15.41
CA TRP A 91 -2.97 -16.00 14.89
C TRP A 91 -2.10 -15.32 15.94
N GLY A 92 -2.29 -15.66 17.22
CA GLY A 92 -1.58 -15.04 18.34
C GLY A 92 -0.07 -15.12 18.22
N GLY A 93 0.59 -14.00 18.49
CA GLY A 93 2.03 -13.86 18.41
C GLY A 93 2.57 -13.73 16.97
N LYS A 94 1.76 -13.94 15.93
CA LYS A 94 2.19 -13.84 14.53
C LYS A 94 2.33 -12.39 14.07
N THR A 95 3.01 -12.23 12.95
CA THR A 95 3.02 -10.99 12.16
C THR A 95 2.56 -11.35 10.76
N ILE A 96 1.51 -10.68 10.31
CA ILE A 96 0.86 -10.87 9.01
C ILE A 96 1.29 -9.72 8.11
N GLN A 97 1.73 -10.04 6.90
CA GLN A 97 1.91 -9.05 5.84
C GLN A 97 0.54 -8.77 5.23
N GLY A 98 -0.03 -7.60 5.52
CA GLY A 98 -1.34 -7.18 5.06
C GLY A 98 -1.28 -6.67 3.61
N ILE A 99 -1.16 -7.60 2.67
CA ILE A 99 -0.99 -7.37 1.25
C ILE A 99 -2.09 -8.15 0.53
N SER A 100 -2.84 -7.50 -0.37
CA SER A 100 -3.81 -8.18 -1.23
C SER A 100 -3.31 -8.34 -2.67
N HIS A 101 -2.41 -7.48 -3.12
CA HIS A 101 -1.93 -7.49 -4.50
C HIS A 101 -0.43 -7.16 -4.61
N LEU A 102 0.29 -7.90 -5.44
CA LEU A 102 1.66 -7.58 -5.83
C LEU A 102 1.65 -7.12 -7.28
N ALA A 103 2.07 -5.89 -7.52
CA ALA A 103 2.16 -5.34 -8.86
C ALA A 103 3.35 -4.40 -9.00
N THR A 104 3.85 -4.30 -10.21
CA THR A 104 4.78 -3.27 -10.65
C THR A 104 3.99 -2.01 -11.03
N PHE A 105 4.64 -0.85 -10.99
CA PHE A 105 4.00 0.38 -11.46
C PHE A 105 3.57 0.39 -12.94
N PRO A 106 4.31 -0.23 -13.88
CA PRO A 106 3.79 -0.48 -15.22
C PRO A 106 2.43 -1.18 -15.21
N GLU A 107 2.27 -2.25 -14.42
CA GLU A 107 0.99 -2.98 -14.30
C GLU A 107 -0.11 -2.11 -13.70
N ILE A 108 0.21 -1.23 -12.75
CA ILE A 108 -0.74 -0.23 -12.21
C ILE A 108 -1.19 0.73 -13.32
N THR A 109 -0.25 1.31 -14.07
CA THR A 109 -0.59 2.24 -15.17
C THR A 109 -1.36 1.57 -16.29
N GLU A 110 -1.05 0.32 -16.61
CA GLU A 110 -1.78 -0.47 -17.59
C GLU A 110 -3.21 -0.78 -17.11
N SER A 111 -3.37 -1.19 -15.85
CA SER A 111 -4.69 -1.46 -15.25
C SER A 111 -5.55 -0.19 -15.22
N PHE A 112 -4.96 0.95 -14.87
CA PHE A 112 -5.63 2.24 -14.92
C PHE A 112 -6.06 2.61 -16.36
N THR A 113 -5.16 2.44 -17.33
CA THR A 113 -5.45 2.69 -18.75
C THR A 113 -6.54 1.78 -19.29
N LYS A 114 -6.66 0.53 -18.81
CA LYS A 114 -7.75 -0.38 -19.20
C LYS A 114 -9.09 -0.01 -18.56
N GLY A 115 -9.07 0.54 -17.34
CA GLY A 115 -10.26 0.99 -16.63
C GLY A 115 -10.81 2.34 -17.11
N MET A 116 -9.97 3.15 -17.77
CA MET A 116 -10.33 4.47 -18.30
C MET A 116 -10.18 4.55 -19.83
N VAL A 117 -10.69 5.62 -20.44
CA VAL A 117 -10.48 5.91 -21.89
C VAL A 117 -9.27 6.84 -22.11
N LEU A 118 -8.39 6.99 -21.10
CA LEU A 118 -7.26 7.91 -21.09
C LEU A 118 -5.93 7.17 -21.18
N SER A 119 -4.95 7.76 -21.87
CA SER A 119 -3.59 7.24 -22.00
C SER A 119 -2.70 7.69 -20.83
N VAL A 120 -1.99 6.76 -20.20
CA VAL A 120 -1.03 7.03 -19.11
C VAL A 120 0.41 6.98 -19.64
N ILE A 121 1.24 7.95 -19.24
CA ILE A 121 2.70 7.90 -19.44
C ILE A 121 3.38 7.59 -18.11
N MET A 122 4.26 6.60 -18.10
CA MET A 122 5.12 6.31 -16.94
C MET A 122 6.48 6.99 -17.13
N LYS A 123 6.91 7.78 -16.15
CA LYS A 123 8.25 8.40 -16.14
C LYS A 123 9.03 7.89 -14.92
N SER A 124 10.22 7.35 -15.16
CA SER A 124 11.18 7.08 -14.09
C SER A 124 11.91 8.37 -13.74
N CYS A 125 11.91 8.78 -12.47
CA CYS A 125 12.76 9.86 -12.01
C CYS A 125 14.20 9.32 -11.88
N GLY A 126 15.01 9.48 -12.93
CA GLY A 126 16.44 9.20 -12.89
C GLY A 126 17.19 10.35 -12.22
N THR A 127 18.14 10.04 -11.34
CA THR A 127 19.15 10.96 -10.81
C THR A 127 20.04 11.53 -11.89
#